data_AF-A0A359CAC6-F1
#
_entry.id   AF-A0A359CAC6-F1
#
_cell.length_a   1.000
_cell.length_b   1.000
_cell.length_c   1.000
_cell.angle_alpha   90.00
_cell.angle_beta   90.00
_cell.angle_gamma   90.00
#
_symmetry.space_group_name_H-M   'P 1'
#
loop_
_entity.id
_entity.type
_entity.pdbx_description
1 polymer ?
#
loop_
_entity_poly.entity_id
_entity_poly.type
_entity_poly.pdbx_seq_one_letter_code
_entity_poly.pdbx_strand_id
1 'polypeptide(L)' 'MVMKRLTVYRVDRENRTKTPIGTVVERRKGERGSNLVGLLRTAREIFISSPGEQLQVQADNLWIDF' A
#
# COMPACT_ATOMS: atom_id res chain seq x y z
N MET A 1 8.72 -17.16 -9.43
CA MET A 1 7.36 -16.64 -9.15
C MET A 1 7.54 -15.38 -8.31
N VAL A 2 7.33 -14.19 -8.88
CA VAL A 2 7.53 -12.94 -8.14
C VAL A 2 6.22 -12.58 -7.44
N MET A 3 6.15 -12.75 -6.12
CA MET A 3 5.04 -12.26 -5.32
C MET A 3 5.14 -10.73 -5.23
N LYS A 4 4.11 -10.02 -5.69
CA LYS A 4 4.05 -8.57 -5.53
C LYS A 4 3.74 -8.23 -4.07
N ARG A 5 4.56 -7.35 -3.48
CA ARG A 5 4.43 -6.85 -2.11
C ARG A 5 4.26 -5.33 -2.16
N LEU A 6 3.35 -4.82 -1.34
CA LEU A 6 3.12 -3.40 -1.13
C LEU A 6 3.41 -3.07 0.33
N THR A 7 4.44 -2.27 0.60
CA THR A 7 4.68 -1.74 1.95
C THR A 7 3.82 -0.50 2.13
N VAL A 8 3.05 -0.43 3.22
CA VAL A 8 2.15 0.69 3.51
C VAL A 8 2.77 1.54 4.61
N TYR A 9 2.76 2.85 4.39
CA TYR A 9 3.26 3.86 5.31
C TYR A 9 2.12 4.80 5.71
N ARG A 10 2.05 5.14 7.00
CA ARG A 10 1.28 6.29 7.46
C ARG A 10 2.12 7.54 7.30
N VAL A 11 1.54 8.56 6.67
CA VAL A 11 2.20 9.85 6.46
C VAL A 11 1.64 10.85 7.45
N ASP A 12 2.53 11.41 8.25
CA ASP A 12 2.24 12.58 9.08
C ASP A 12 2.87 13.80 8.41
N ARG A 13 2.05 14.64 7.78
CA ARG A 13 2.53 15.82 7.07
C ARG A 13 2.96 16.94 8.02
N GLU A 14 2.39 17.02 9.21
CA GLU A 14 2.71 18.06 10.19
C GLU A 14 4.13 17.83 10.72
N ASN A 15 4.42 16.60 11.12
CA ASN A 15 5.73 16.20 11.63
C ASN A 15 6.70 15.76 10.52
N ARG A 16 6.25 15.73 9.27
CA ARG A 16 7.00 15.27 8.08
C ARG A 16 7.58 13.86 8.27
N THR A 17 6.85 12.98 8.95
CA THR A 17 7.29 11.61 9.21
C THR A 17 6.53 10.59 8.36
N LYS A 18 7.18 9.46 8.11
CA LYS A 18 6.60 8.30 7.43
C LYS A 18 6.86 7.06 8.27
N THR A 19 5.81 6.43 8.74
CA THR A 19 5.91 5.25 9.60
C THR A 19 5.41 4.02 8.85
N PRO A 20 6.21 2.95 8.68
CA PRO A 20 5.71 1.72 8.09
C PRO A 20 4.67 1.09 9.02
N ILE A 21 3.48 0.85 8.51
CA ILE A 21 2.35 0.31 9.30
C ILE A 21 1.95 -1.11 8.88
N GLY A 22 2.42 -1.60 7.73
CA GLY A 22 2.17 -2.97 7.32
C GLY A 22 2.58 -3.30 5.90
N THR A 23 2.21 -4.50 5.45
CA THR A 23 2.48 -4.98 4.10
C THR A 23 1.27 -5.75 3.56
N VAL A 24 0.90 -5.47 2.31
CA VAL A 24 -0.10 -6.23 1.56
C VAL A 24 0.63 -7.09 0.52
N VAL A 25 0.29 -8.37 0.45
CA VAL A 25 0.91 -9.33 -0.48
C VAL A 25 -0.14 -9.94 -1.41
N GLU A 26 0.17 -10.01 -2.70
CA GLU A 26 -0.64 -10.77 -3.65
C GLU A 26 -0.41 -12.27 -3.43
N ARG A 27 -1.46 -13.00 -3.04
CA ARG A 27 -1.39 -14.44 -2.76
C ARG A 27 -1.65 -15.30 -4.00
N ARG A 28 -2.19 -14.73 -5.08
CA ARG A 28 -2.57 -15.50 -6.26
C ARG A 28 -1.35 -15.91 -7.09
N LYS A 29 -1.37 -17.15 -7.58
CA LYS A 29 -0.29 -17.81 -8.32
C LYS A 29 -0.37 -17.63 -9.85
N GLY A 30 -1.22 -16.75 -10.38
CA GLY A 30 -1.46 -16.62 -11.83
C GLY A 30 -1.03 -15.27 -12.41
N GLU A 31 -0.36 -15.29 -13.57
CA GLU A 31 0.04 -14.10 -14.36
C GLU A 31 -1.15 -13.41 -15.05
N ARG A 32 -2.26 -13.18 -14.35
CA ARG A 32 -3.36 -12.35 -14.90
C ARG A 32 -3.10 -10.88 -14.59
N GLY A 33 -2.03 -10.34 -15.16
CA GLY A 33 -1.71 -8.91 -15.07
C GLY A 33 -1.49 -8.40 -13.64
N SER A 34 -1.00 -7.17 -13.55
CA SER A 34 -0.75 -6.51 -12.26
C SER A 34 -2.06 -6.11 -11.59
N ASN A 35 -2.51 -6.82 -10.54
CA ASN A 35 -3.67 -6.44 -9.73
C ASN A 35 -3.34 -5.32 -8.70
N LEU A 36 -2.60 -4.30 -9.14
CA LEU A 36 -2.17 -3.20 -8.27
C LEU A 36 -3.36 -2.47 -7.66
N VAL A 37 -4.42 -2.23 -8.45
CA VAL A 37 -5.64 -1.56 -7.98
C VAL A 37 -6.31 -2.34 -6.85
N GLY A 38 -6.41 -3.67 -6.98
CA GLY A 38 -6.99 -4.51 -5.92
C GLY A 38 -6.16 -4.47 -4.63
N LEU A 39 -4.83 -4.52 -4.75
CA LEU A 39 -3.94 -4.42 -3.59
C LEU A 39 -4.00 -3.05 -2.91
N LEU A 40 -4.09 -1.95 -3.68
CA LEU A 40 -4.26 -0.60 -3.14
C LEU A 40 -5.60 -0.46 -2.43
N ARG A 41 -6.67 -1.02 -3.01
CA ARG A 41 -7.99 -1.05 -2.37
C ARG A 41 -7.94 -1.81 -1.03
N THR A 42 -7.29 -2.98 -1.00
CA THR A 42 -7.11 -3.74 0.25
C THR A 42 -6.26 -2.98 1.26
N ALA A 43 -5.17 -2.32 0.84
CA ALA A 43 -4.36 -1.49 1.73
C ALA A 43 -5.22 -0.37 2.35
N ARG A 44 -6.04 0.29 1.55
CA ARG A 44 -6.97 1.33 2.03
C ARG A 44 -7.97 0.79 3.05
N GLU A 45 -8.62 -0.33 2.75
CA GLU A 45 -9.64 -0.94 3.63
C GLU A 45 -9.06 -1.42 4.97
N ILE A 46 -7.79 -1.85 5.00
CA ILE A 46 -7.14 -2.35 6.21
C ILE A 46 -6.56 -1.21 7.06
N PHE A 47 -5.93 -0.22 6.42
CA PHE A 47 -5.05 0.72 7.11
C PHE A 47 -5.61 2.13 7.29
N ILE A 48 -6.64 2.54 6.53
CA ILE A 48 -7.31 3.82 6.78
C ILE A 48 -8.32 3.65 7.90
N SER A 49 -8.02 4.22 9.06
CA SER A 49 -8.90 4.19 10.24
C SER A 49 -9.84 5.39 10.34
N SER A 50 -9.49 6.52 9.72
CA SER A 50 -10.27 7.76 9.84
C SER A 50 -10.22 8.65 8.57
N PRO A 51 -11.26 9.46 8.33
CA PRO A 51 -11.24 10.45 7.26
C PRO A 51 -10.07 11.44 7.46
N GLY A 52 -9.26 11.64 6.42
CA GLY A 52 -8.11 12.56 6.44
C GLY A 52 -6.77 11.91 6.77
N GLU A 53 -6.75 10.64 7.19
CA GLU A 53 -5.51 9.86 7.21
C GLU A 53 -4.94 9.75 5.80
N GLN A 54 -3.63 9.99 5.69
CA GLN A 54 -2.91 9.84 4.42
C GLN A 54 -2.00 8.63 4.49
N LEU A 55 -2.11 7.79 3.48
CA LEU A 55 -1.24 6.65 3.30
C LEU A 55 -0.35 6.87 2.09
N GLN A 56 0.83 6.27 2.17
CA GLN A 56 1.71 6.12 1.04
C GLN A 56 2.07 4.64 0.90
N VAL A 57 2.09 4.15 -0.34
CA VAL A 57 2.45 2.77 -0.64
C VAL A 57 3.66 2.72 -1.54
N GLN A 58 4.57 1.80 -1.22
CA GLN A 58 5.71 1.44 -2.06
C GLN A 58 5.41 0.15 -2.84
N ALA A 59 5.44 0.25 -4.16
CA ALA A 59 5.30 -0.86 -5.11
C ALA A 59 6.55 -0.94 -5.98
N ASP A 60 7.52 -1.79 -5.62
CA ASP A 60 8.83 -1.85 -6.27
C ASP A 60 9.50 -0.45 -6.28
N ASN A 61 9.61 0.16 -7.47
CA ASN A 61 10.20 1.50 -7.65
C ASN A 61 9.14 2.62 -7.72
N LEU A 62 7.86 2.30 -7.54
CA LEU A 62 6.75 3.24 -7.60
C LEU A 62 6.27 3.60 -6.19
N TRP A 63 6.08 4.90 -5.97
CA TRP A 63 5.42 5.44 -4.78
C TRP A 63 4.04 5.96 -5.15
N ILE A 64 3.03 5.60 -4.36
CA ILE A 64 1.63 5.95 -4.61
C ILE A 64 1.05 6.56 -3.35
N ASP A 65 0.49 7.76 -3.47
CA ASP A 65 -0.18 8.48 -2.39
C ASP A 65 -1.70 8.34 -2.55
N PHE A 66 -2.43 8.06 -1.46
CA PHE A 66 -3.90 8.01 -1.47
C PHE A 66 -4.53 8.10 -0.06
#